data_AF-A0A060WTS8-F1
#
_entry.id   AF-A0A060WTS8-F1
#
_cell.length_a   1.000
_cell.length_b   1.000
_cell.length_c   1.000
_cell.angle_alpha   90.00
_cell.angle_beta   90.00
_cell.angle_gamma   90.00
#
_symmetry.space_group_name_H-M   'P 1'
#
loop_
_entity.id
_entity.type
_entity.pdbx_description
1 polymer ?
#
loop_
_entity_poly.entity_id
_entity_poly.type
_entity_poly.pdbx_seq_one_letter_code
_entity_poly.pdbx_strand_id
1 'polypeptide(L)' 'MCLSATIKNNTSFSSSLSVLCAKNLVKKDFFRLPDPFAKVVVDGSGQCHSTDTVKNTLDPKWNQHYDLSEIGHEQAGPQ' A
#
# COMPACT_ATOMS: atom_id res chain seq x y z
N MET A 1 -12.66 2.80 0.99
CA MET A 1 -12.02 2.93 2.32
C MET A 1 -10.52 2.94 2.09
N CYS A 2 -9.74 3.84 2.71
CA CYS A 2 -8.28 3.86 2.51
C CYS A 2 -7.57 3.22 3.70
N LEU A 3 -6.63 2.32 3.43
CA LEU A 3 -5.69 1.83 4.42
C LEU A 3 -4.35 2.51 4.15
N SER A 4 -3.95 3.44 5.01
CA SER A 4 -2.65 4.11 4.87
C SER A 4 -1.64 3.44 5.79
N ALA A 5 -0.52 3.01 5.22
CA ALA A 5 0.62 2.50 5.95
C ALA A 5 1.79 3.45 5.73
N THR A 6 2.32 4.01 6.82
CA THR A 6 3.52 4.84 6.79
C THR A 6 4.70 4.00 7.23
N ILE A 7 5.70 3.88 6.37
CA ILE A 7 6.95 3.19 6.68
C ILE A 7 7.95 4.23 7.14
N LYS A 8 8.38 4.10 8.40
CA LYS A 8 9.43 4.92 8.99
C LYS A 8 10.72 4.14 8.91
N ASN A 9 11.58 4.49 7.96
CA ASN A 9 12.86 3.80 7.77
C ASN A 9 13.85 4.29 8.84
N ASN A 10 13.97 3.57 9.97
CA ASN A 10 14.89 3.92 11.06
C ASN A 10 16.32 3.38 10.86
N THR A 11 16.61 2.69 9.76
CA THR A 11 17.93 2.06 9.50
C THR A 11 18.20 1.98 7.99
N SER A 12 19.42 2.36 7.57
CA SER A 12 19.91 2.27 6.18
C SER A 12 20.13 0.81 5.79
N PHE A 13 19.05 0.11 5.45
CA PHE A 13 19.05 -1.25 4.92
C PHE A 13 17.98 -1.38 3.84
N SER A 14 18.31 -2.09 2.75
CA SER A 14 17.35 -2.45 1.70
C SER A 14 16.18 -3.22 2.31
N SER A 15 15.00 -2.60 2.28
CA SER A 15 13.81 -3.12 2.94
C SER A 15 12.76 -3.43 1.88
N SER A 16 12.49 -4.71 1.65
CA SER A 16 11.38 -5.12 0.79
C SER A 16 10.07 -5.09 1.58
N LEU A 17 9.06 -4.41 1.03
CA LEU A 17 7.72 -4.34 1.59
C LEU A 17 6.77 -5.20 0.77
N SER A 18 6.12 -6.15 1.42
CA SER A 18 5.05 -6.94 0.82
C SER A 18 3.68 -6.56 1.39
N VAL A 19 2.79 -6.06 0.53
CA VAL A 19 1.38 -5.80 0.87
C VAL A 19 0.54 -6.99 0.38
N LEU A 20 0.32 -7.97 1.27
CA LEU A 20 -0.40 -9.20 0.94
C LEU A 20 -1.91 -9.01 0.96
N CYS A 21 -2.46 -8.75 2.15
CA CYS A 21 -3.90 -8.56 2.34
C CYS A 21 -4.18 -7.71 3.58
N ALA A 22 -5.36 -7.11 3.62
CA ALA A 22 -5.94 -6.59 4.84
C ALA A 22 -7.06 -7.52 5.29
N LYS A 23 -7.28 -7.61 6.60
CA LYS A 23 -8.39 -8.36 7.19
C LYS A 23 -9.09 -7.50 8.23
N ASN A 24 -10.36 -7.82 8.48
CA ASN A 24 -11.15 -7.15 9.52
C ASN A 24 -11.28 -5.64 9.30
N LEU A 25 -11.47 -5.21 8.05
CA LEU A 25 -11.74 -3.80 7.76
C LEU A 25 -13.06 -3.39 8.41
N VAL A 26 -13.05 -2.22 9.06
CA VAL A 26 -14.24 -1.70 9.75
C VAL A 26 -15.32 -1.38 8.73
N LYS A 27 -16.43 -2.11 8.78
CA LYS A 27 -17.61 -1.80 7.96
C LYS A 27 -18.36 -0.63 8.60
N LYS A 28 -18.19 0.56 8.02
CA LYS A 28 -18.86 1.78 8.52
C LYS A 28 -20.34 1.86 8.10
N ASP A 29 -20.69 1.24 6.97
CA ASP A 29 -22.03 1.28 6.38
C ASP A 29 -22.59 -0.14 6.18
N PHE A 30 -23.83 -0.40 6.60
CA PHE A 30 -24.45 -1.74 6.56
C PHE A 30 -24.82 -2.23 5.14
N PHE A 31 -25.09 -1.32 4.20
CA PHE A 31 -25.75 -1.64 2.93
C PHE A 31 -24.83 -2.01 1.77
N ARG A 32 -23.61 -1.47 1.71
CA ARG A 32 -22.62 -1.86 0.68
C ARG A 32 -21.27 -2.13 1.31
N LEU A 33 -20.53 -3.04 0.69
CA LEU A 33 -19.16 -3.28 1.08
C LEU A 33 -18.30 -2.13 0.52
N PRO A 34 -17.34 -1.61 1.30
CA PRO A 34 -16.46 -0.57 0.82
C PRO A 34 -15.52 -1.14 -0.24
N ASP A 35 -14.92 -0.23 -1.02
CA ASP A 35 -13.84 -0.54 -1.94
C ASP A 35 -12.49 -0.15 -1.29
N PRO A 36 -11.80 -1.08 -0.62
CA PRO A 36 -10.51 -0.80 0.00
C PRO A 36 -9.32 -0.74 -0.98
N PHE A 37 -8.39 0.17 -0.70
CA PHE A 37 -7.06 0.23 -1.30
C PHE A 37 -6.02 0.53 -0.22
N ALA A 38 -4.78 0.08 -0.42
CA ALA A 38 -3.66 0.39 0.45
C ALA A 38 -2.79 1.49 -0.17
N LYS A 39 -2.40 2.48 0.65
CA LYS A 39 -1.43 3.51 0.30
C LYS A 39 -0.20 3.36 1.18
N VAL A 40 0.94 3.15 0.54
CA VAL A 40 2.26 3.05 1.17
C VAL A 40 2.96 4.39 0.99
N VAL A 41 3.39 4.99 2.09
CA VAL A 41 4.19 6.22 2.09
C VAL A 41 5.48 5.96 2.83
N VAL A 42 6.61 6.25 2.20
CA VAL A 42 7.94 6.08 2.79
C VAL A 42 8.41 7.43 3.31
N ASP A 43 8.44 7.53 4.63
CA ASP A 43 8.93 8.72 5.33
C ASP A 43 10.45 8.81 5.16
N GLY A 44 10.94 9.97 4.74
CA GLY A 44 12.37 10.20 4.45
C GLY A 44 12.77 10.08 2.98
N SER A 45 12.02 9.36 2.12
CA SER A 45 12.28 9.32 0.67
C SER A 45 11.26 10.09 -0.18
N GLY A 46 10.10 10.42 0.38
CA GLY A 46 9.01 11.08 -0.35
C GLY A 46 8.26 10.18 -1.33
N GLN A 47 8.58 8.88 -1.37
CA GLN A 47 7.89 7.92 -2.23
C GLN A 47 6.48 7.65 -1.71
N CYS A 48 5.52 7.63 -2.64
CA CYS A 48 4.17 7.19 -2.36
C CYS A 48 3.70 6.20 -3.41
N HIS A 49 3.25 5.04 -2.95
CA HIS A 49 2.72 3.98 -3.80
C HIS A 49 1.30 3.66 -3.34
N SER A 50 0.44 3.31 -4.28
CA SER A 50 -0.94 2.89 -3.98
C SER A 50 -1.19 1.56 -4.69
N THR A 51 -1.90 0.66 -4.02
CA THR A 51 -2.34 -0.60 -4.63
C THR A 51 -3.63 -0.39 -5.43
N ASP A 52 -3.98 -1.38 -6.24
CA ASP A 52 -5.31 -1.47 -6.82
C ASP A 52 -6.42 -1.44 -5.76
N THR A 53 -7.59 -0.97 -6.18
CA THR A 53 -8.78 -1.00 -5.33
C THR A 53 -9.52 -2.31 -5.52
N VAL A 54 -9.76 -3.05 -4.44
CA VAL A 54 -10.57 -4.28 -4.50
C VAL A 54 -12.01 -3.92 -4.17
N LYS A 55 -12.93 -4.21 -5.10
CA LYS A 55 -14.33 -3.82 -4.94
C LYS A 55 -15.10 -4.77 -4.03
N ASN A 56 -16.05 -4.23 -3.27
CA ASN A 56 -17.00 -4.97 -2.44
C ASN A 56 -16.36 -6.05 -1.54
N THR A 57 -15.33 -5.71 -0.76
CA THR A 57 -14.69 -6.66 0.15
C THR A 57 -14.23 -6.01 1.46
N LEU A 58 -14.24 -6.76 2.55
CA LEU A 58 -13.60 -6.38 3.82
C LEU A 58 -12.23 -7.04 4.01
N ASP A 59 -11.87 -7.95 3.10
CA ASP A 59 -10.62 -8.71 3.12
C ASP A 59 -9.90 -8.61 1.76
N PRO A 60 -9.44 -7.40 1.37
CA PRO A 60 -8.75 -7.22 0.09
C PRO A 60 -7.43 -7.98 0.08
N LYS A 61 -7.13 -8.60 -1.06
CA LYS A 61 -5.86 -9.27 -1.34
C LYS A 61 -5.19 -8.55 -2.50
N TRP A 62 -4.00 -8.02 -2.26
CA TRP A 62 -3.20 -7.33 -3.27
C TRP A 62 -2.02 -8.18 -3.71
N ASN A 63 -1.31 -8.81 -2.77
CA ASN A 63 -0.07 -9.55 -3.05
C ASN A 63 0.95 -8.71 -3.84
N GLN A 64 1.04 -7.43 -3.51
CA GLN A 64 1.95 -6.47 -4.13
C GLN A 64 3.28 -6.46 -3.38
N HIS A 65 4.38 -6.43 -4.11
CA HIS A 65 5.73 -6.38 -3.57
C HIS A 65 6.41 -5.09 -4.01
N TYR A 66 6.94 -4.34 -3.05
CA TYR A 66 7.62 -3.07 -3.25
C TYR A 66 9.05 -3.20 -2.75
N ASP A 67 10.01 -2.93 -3.63
CA ASP A 67 11.41 -2.84 -3.25
C ASP A 67 11.71 -1.40 -2.83
N LEU A 68 11.93 -1.17 -1.53
CA LEU A 68 12.26 0.15 -0.99
C LEU A 68 13.78 0.25 -0.86
N SER A 69 14.46 0.27 -2.00
CA SER A 69 15.87 0.60 -2.06
C SER A 69 16.03 2.13 -2.03
N GLU A 70 16.92 2.65 -1.18
CA GLU A 70 17.23 4.08 -1.11
C GLU A 70 17.61 4.61 -2.52
N ILE A 71 16.75 5.46 -3.06
CA ILE A 71 16.98 6.56 -4.01
C ILE A 71 17.97 6.24 -5.15
N GLY A 72 17.47 6.09 -6.40
CA GLY A 72 18.39 6.22 -7.54
C GLY A 72 17.94 5.93 -8.96
N HIS A 73 16.76 5.41 -9.26
CA HIS A 73 16.37 5.28 -10.68
C HIS A 73 14.90 5.57 -10.91
N GLU A 74 14.67 6.68 -11.59
CA GLU A 74 13.48 7.00 -12.37
C GLU A 74 12.92 5.75 -13.04
N GLN A 75 11.71 5.33 -12.62
CA GLN A 75 10.90 4.42 -13.39
C GLN A 75 9.91 5.24 -14.21
N ALA A 76 10.39 5.69 -15.37
CA ALA A 76 9.55 5.91 -16.52
C ALA A 76 8.96 4.55 -16.93
N GLY A 77 7.68 4.32 -16.63
CA GLY A 77 6.87 3.25 -17.22
C GLY A 77 5.80 3.89 -18.10
N PRO A 78 5.57 3.41 -19.34
CA PRO A 78 4.64 4.05 -20.25
C PRO A 78 3.21 3.91 -19.73
N GLN A 79 2.45 4.98 -19.95
CA GLN A 79 1.01 5.06 -19.74
C GLN A 79 0.25 3.97 -20.51
#